data_AF-A0A920C0P2-F1
#
_entry.id   AF-A0A920C0P2-F1
#
_cell.length_a   1.000
_cell.length_b   1.000
_cell.length_c   1.000
_cell.angle_alpha   90.00
_cell.angle_beta   90.00
_cell.angle_gamma   90.00
#
_symmetry.space_group_name_H-M   'P 1'
#
loop_
_entity.id
_entity.type
_entity.pdbx_description
1 polymer ?
#
loop_
_entity_poly.entity_id
_entity_poly.type
_entity_poly.pdbx_seq_one_letter_code
_entity_poly.pdbx_strand_id
1 'polypeptide(L)' 'MKKYFIIRILVVFLYIAVLWYGLTTRTNTGYAVIIIGMVAGLGINYWNYRANLKGNLENPQVGEKTKKSP' A
#
# COMPACT_ATOMS: atom_id res chain seq x y z
N MET A 1 -4.33 -3.76 -14.54
CA MET A 1 -3.61 -2.53 -14.13
C MET A 1 -4.40 -1.63 -13.15
N LYS A 2 -5.70 -1.38 -13.32
CA LYS A 2 -6.45 -0.37 -12.50
C LYS A 2 -6.79 -0.77 -11.05
N LYS A 3 -7.00 -2.07 -10.77
CA LYS A 3 -7.46 -2.57 -9.46
C LYS A 3 -6.45 -2.37 -8.31
N TYR A 4 -5.16 -2.25 -8.62
CA TYR A 4 -4.08 -2.08 -7.63
C TYR A 4 -3.72 -0.62 -7.36
N PHE A 5 -4.03 0.26 -8.33
CA PHE A 5 -3.86 1.71 -8.17
C PHE A 5 -4.83 2.26 -7.13
N ILE A 6 -6.07 1.78 -7.14
CA ILE A 6 -7.10 2.21 -6.19
C ILE A 6 -6.77 1.77 -4.76
N ILE A 7 -6.17 0.58 -4.58
CA ILE A 7 -5.74 0.08 -3.27
C ILE A 7 -4.61 0.95 -2.70
N ARG A 8 -3.61 1.34 -3.51
CA ARG A 8 -2.57 2.28 -3.05
C ARG A 8 -3.14 3.62 -2.64
N ILE A 9 -4.07 4.17 -3.43
CA ILE A 9 -4.73 5.44 -3.10
C ILE A 9 -5.50 5.33 -1.78
N LEU A 10 -6.28 4.26 -1.60
CA LEU A 10 -7.02 4.02 -0.36
C LEU A 10 -6.10 3.92 0.86
N VAL A 11 -4.95 3.25 0.73
CA VAL A 11 -3.95 3.14 1.81
C VAL A 11 -3.34 4.52 2.13
N VAL A 12 -3.08 5.36 1.14
CA VAL A 12 -2.59 6.73 1.36
C VAL A 12 -3.64 7.56 2.09
N PHE A 13 -4.91 7.49 1.69
CA PHE A 13 -6.00 8.18 2.39
C PHE A 13 -6.17 7.69 3.83
N LEU A 14 -6.04 6.37 4.06
CA LEU A 14 -6.02 5.80 5.41
C LEU A 14 -4.94 6.50 6.25
N TYR A 15 -3.67 6.50 5.81
CA TYR A 15 -2.57 7.12 6.55
C TYR A 15 -2.85 8.59 6.90
N ILE A 16 -3.35 9.38 5.95
CA ILE A 16 -3.67 10.79 6.18
C ILE A 16 -4.75 10.92 7.26
N ALA A 17 -5.82 10.12 7.18
CA ALA A 17 -6.92 10.16 8.15
C ALA A 17 -6.46 9.75 9.55
N VAL A 18 -5.62 8.71 9.67
CA VAL A 18 -5.15 8.22 10.97
C VAL A 18 -4.21 9.23 11.63
N LEU A 19 -3.28 9.81 10.86
CA LEU A 19 -2.38 10.87 11.34
C LEU A 19 -3.17 12.12 11.74
N TRP A 20 -4.12 12.55 10.91
CA TRP A 20 -4.99 13.68 11.21
C TRP A 20 -5.76 13.49 12.51
N TYR A 21 -6.40 12.33 12.67
CA TYR A 21 -7.17 12.00 13.87
C TYR A 21 -6.27 12.00 15.12
N GLY A 22 -5.15 11.27 15.09
CA GLY A 22 -4.27 11.18 16.25
C GLY A 22 -3.63 12.51 16.63
N LEU A 23 -3.26 13.36 15.66
CA LEU A 23 -2.76 14.71 15.89
C LEU A 23 -3.81 15.68 16.44
N THR A 24 -5.08 15.48 16.08
CA THR A 24 -6.21 16.31 16.55
C THR A 24 -6.61 15.92 17.96
N THR A 25 -6.74 14.62 18.24
CA THR A 25 -7.19 14.14 19.55
C THR A 25 -6.08 14.23 20.61
N ARG A 26 -4.81 14.00 20.24
CA ARG A 26 -3.64 14.02 21.15
C ARG A 26 -3.82 13.21 22.45
N THR A 27 -4.61 12.14 22.39
CA THR A 27 -4.82 11.21 23.52
C THR A 27 -4.08 9.90 23.27
N ASN A 28 -3.87 9.11 24.33
CA ASN A 28 -3.34 7.75 24.22
C ASN A 28 -4.11 6.90 23.19
N THR A 29 -5.43 7.09 23.12
CA THR A 29 -6.29 6.47 22.10
C THR A 29 -5.96 6.95 20.68
N GLY A 30 -5.75 8.26 20.48
CA GLY A 30 -5.35 8.81 19.18
C GLY A 30 -4.00 8.27 18.70
N TYR A 31 -3.02 8.14 19.59
CA TYR A 31 -1.72 7.52 19.28
C TYR A 31 -1.86 6.02 18.97
N ALA A 32 -2.69 5.29 19.72
CA ALA A 32 -2.97 3.88 19.44
C ALA A 32 -3.60 3.69 18.05
N VAL A 33 -4.52 4.58 17.66
CA VAL A 33 -5.13 4.59 16.34
C VAL A 33 -4.08 4.79 15.25
N ILE A 34 -3.11 5.72 15.41
CA ILE A 34 -1.98 5.89 14.48
C ILE A 34 -1.19 4.59 14.30
N ILE A 35 -0.80 3.95 15.40
CA ILE A 35 0.01 2.74 15.38
C ILE A 35 -0.74 1.60 14.67
N ILE A 36 -2.01 1.36 15.04
CA ILE A 36 -2.84 0.32 14.43
C ILE A 36 -3.05 0.60 12.94
N GLY A 37 -3.33 1.86 12.58
CA GLY A 37 -3.47 2.28 11.18
C GLY A 37 -2.20 2.06 10.37
N MET A 38 -1.02 2.32 10.95
CA MET A 38 0.25 2.04 10.29
C MET A 38 0.49 0.55 10.06
N VAL A 39 0.26 -0.28 11.08
CA VAL A 39 0.41 -1.74 10.95
C VAL A 39 -0.55 -2.31 9.91
N ALA A 40 -1.81 -1.87 9.92
CA ALA A 40 -2.80 -2.29 8.93
C ALA A 40 -2.41 -1.86 7.50
N GLY A 41 -1.95 -0.61 7.33
CA GLY A 41 -1.47 -0.10 6.04
C GLY A 41 -0.29 -0.89 5.49
N LEU A 42 0.69 -1.21 6.34
CA LEU A 42 1.84 -2.07 5.98
C LEU A 42 1.39 -3.48 5.62
N GLY A 43 0.46 -4.08 6.39
CA GLY A 43 -0.07 -5.41 6.11
C GLY A 43 -0.78 -5.50 4.76
N ILE A 44 -1.62 -4.52 4.42
CA ILE A 44 -2.29 -4.44 3.12
C ILE A 44 -1.28 -4.26 1.99
N ASN A 45 -0.25 -3.43 2.19
CA ASN A 45 0.79 -3.21 1.18
C ASN A 45 1.64 -4.46 0.95
N TYR A 46 2.01 -5.17 2.02
CA TYR A 46 2.73 -6.43 1.95
C TYR A 46 1.91 -7.52 1.24
N TRP A 47 0.62 -7.66 1.59
CA TRP A 47 -0.27 -8.61 0.93
C TRP A 47 -0.41 -8.30 -0.56
N ASN A 48 -0.57 -7.03 -0.91
CA ASN A 48 -0.65 -6.58 -2.30
C ASN A 48 0.67 -6.81 -3.06
N TYR A 49 1.83 -6.59 -2.42
CA TYR A 49 3.14 -6.89 -2.99
C TYR A 49 3.34 -8.39 -3.21
N ARG A 50 2.95 -9.23 -2.25
CA ARG A 50 3.02 -10.69 -2.35
C ARG A 50 2.09 -11.24 -3.43
N ALA A 51 0.87 -10.72 -3.53
CA ALA A 51 -0.06 -11.07 -4.61
C ALA A 51 0.48 -10.66 -5.98
N ASN A 52 1.16 -9.52 -6.08
CA ASN A 52 1.80 -9.07 -7.32
C ASN A 52 3.01 -9.96 -7.67
N LEU A 53 3.90 -10.26 -6.71
CA LEU A 53 5.00 -11.20 -6.93
C LEU A 53 4.51 -12.58 -7.38
N LYS A 54 3.46 -13.11 -6.74
CA LYS A 54 2.85 -14.39 -7.15
C LYS A 54 2.28 -14.28 -8.57
N GLY A 55 1.55 -13.21 -8.89
CA GLY A 55 1.03 -12.97 -10.24
C GLY A 55 2.12 -12.78 -11.31
N ASN A 56 3.26 -12.20 -10.95
CA ASN A 56 4.41 -11.99 -11.84
C ASN A 56 5.26 -13.28 -12.03
N LEU A 57 5.23 -14.19 -11.05
CA LEU A 57 5.81 -15.54 -11.15
C LEU A 57 4.92 -16.47 -11.99
N GLU A 58 3.59 -16.32 -11.89
CA GLU A 58 2.61 -17.09 -12.66
C GLU A 58 2.45 -16.56 -14.10
N ASN A 59 2.79 -15.27 -14.35
CA ASN A 59 2.77 -14.64 -15.66
C ASN A 59 3.90 -13.57 -15.75
N PRO A 60 5.13 -13.96 -16.13
CA PRO A 60 6.27 -13.04 -16.18
C PRO A 60 6.08 -12.00 -17.29
N GLN A 61 5.56 -10.82 -16.96
CA GLN A 61 5.45 -9.69 -17.88
C GLN A 61 6.68 -8.76 -17.88
N VAL A 62 7.87 -9.27 -17.54
CA VAL A 62 9.09 -8.43 -17.53
C VAL A 62 10.26 -9.15 -18.16
N GLY A 63 10.11 -9.49 -19.45
CA GLY A 63 11.20 -9.92 -20.34
C GLY A 63 11.36 -9.06 -21.60
N GLU A 64 10.41 -8.19 -21.95
CA GLU A 64 10.40 -7.46 -23.23
C GLU A 64 10.63 -5.94 -23.09
N LYS A 65 11.53 -5.51 -22.20
CA LYS A 65 12.16 -4.18 -22.33
C LYS A 65 13.66 -4.24 -22.58
N THR A 66 14.14 -5.36 -23.09
CA THR A 66 15.50 -5.51 -23.65
C THR A 66 15.40 -5.89 -25.12
N LYS A 67 14.81 -5.03 -25.96
CA LYS A 67 15.14 -4.91 -27.40
C LYS A 67 14.23 -3.88 -28.04
N LYS A 68 14.76 -2.67 -28.19
CA LYS A 68 14.81 -1.90 -29.44
C LYS A 68 15.33 -0.50 -29.12
N SER A 69 16.66 -0.39 -29.05
CA SER A 69 17.32 0.72 -29.74
C SER A 69 17.21 0.41 -31.24
N PRO A 70 16.84 1.42 -32.03
CA PRO A 70 17.83 2.03 -32.90
C PRO A 70 18.22 3.43 -32.41
#